data_AF-W2TKW7-F1
#
_entry.id   AF-W2TKW7-F1
#
_cell.length_a   1.000
_cell.length_b   1.000
_cell.length_c   1.000
_cell.angle_alpha   90.00
_cell.angle_beta   90.00
_cell.angle_gamma   90.00
#
_symmetry.space_group_name_H-M   'P 1'
#
loop_
_entity.id
_entity.type
_entity.pdbx_description
1 polymer ?
#
loop_
_entity_poly.entity_id
_entity_poly.type
_entity_poly.pdbx_seq_one_letter_code
_entity_poly.pdbx_strand_id
1 'polypeptide(L)'
;MGDVVTIRTRKVLSNRLLYRKQMVVEVLHPGRATVPKTEIREKIAKMYKTTPDVVIPFGFQSAIGGGKTKGFALVYDTLDYAKKFEPKFRLIRMGLATKVDRGGRKQRKERRNRQKKVRGIKKATVSAGKKVKFFAWPCRDYVLQCRHPTRRYCKVFEMTLMIKLLLLFADIDRLKEQKRTTEKCISDLEKDRSTLEERIEEMRRRKDELDDRLRVEHERLQRQERTIHQGEVTYAKLLESSQSLVDFMRKEYQDTRRQ
;
A
#
# COMPACT_ATOMS: atom_id res chain seq x y z
N MET A 1 -18.88 -29.60 16.22
CA MET A 1 -18.26 -29.17 17.49
C MET A 1 -17.05 -28.32 17.13
N GLY A 2 -17.04 -27.03 17.48
CA GLY A 2 -15.90 -26.17 17.16
C GLY A 2 -14.72 -26.54 18.03
N ASP A 3 -13.64 -27.03 17.41
CA ASP A 3 -12.44 -27.44 18.13
C ASP A 3 -11.88 -26.29 18.98
N VAL A 4 -11.67 -26.56 20.28
CA VAL A 4 -11.22 -25.58 21.27
C VAL A 4 -9.73 -25.29 21.06
N VAL A 5 -9.43 -24.38 20.14
CA VAL A 5 -8.08 -23.82 19.96
C VAL A 5 -7.90 -22.62 20.88
N THR A 6 -7.05 -22.74 21.90
CA THR A 6 -6.79 -21.68 22.88
C THR A 6 -5.40 -21.09 22.66
N ILE A 7 -5.31 -19.77 22.62
CA ILE A 7 -4.04 -19.06 22.47
C ILE A 7 -3.64 -18.44 23.80
N ARG A 8 -2.38 -18.66 24.21
CA ARG A 8 -1.74 -18.02 25.35
C ARG A 8 -0.55 -17.18 24.86
N THR A 9 -0.46 -15.95 25.32
CA THR A 9 0.67 -15.06 25.01
C THR A 9 1.63 -14.99 26.19
N ARG A 10 2.93 -15.09 25.92
CA ARG A 10 4.01 -14.99 26.91
C ARG A 10 5.01 -13.92 26.46
N LYS A 11 5.75 -13.34 27.42
CA LYS A 11 6.83 -12.36 27.17
C LYS A 11 6.38 -11.25 26.23
N VAL A 12 5.25 -10.60 26.53
CA VAL A 12 4.72 -9.49 25.73
C VAL A 12 5.57 -8.26 26.00
N LEU A 13 6.16 -7.71 24.94
CA LEU A 13 6.97 -6.51 24.97
C LEU A 13 6.39 -5.47 24.01
N SER A 14 6.07 -4.28 24.52
CA SER A 14 5.66 -3.14 23.70
C SER A 14 6.90 -2.38 23.23
N ASN A 15 7.29 -2.52 21.96
CA ASN A 15 8.46 -1.86 21.39
C ASN A 15 8.03 -0.61 20.58
N ARG A 16 8.30 0.57 21.12
CA ARG A 16 7.98 1.86 20.48
C ARG A 16 8.92 2.24 19.34
N LEU A 17 10.16 1.75 19.33
CA LEU A 17 11.14 2.03 18.27
C LEU A 17 10.68 1.49 16.90
N LEU A 18 9.95 0.38 16.91
CA LEU A 18 9.45 -0.30 15.71
C LEU A 18 7.92 -0.26 15.60
N TYR A 19 7.24 0.53 16.44
CA TYR A 19 5.78 0.69 16.45
C TYR A 19 5.03 -0.66 16.47
N ARG A 20 5.47 -1.58 17.34
CA ARG A 20 4.90 -2.92 17.43
C ARG A 20 4.98 -3.54 18.81
N LYS A 21 4.00 -4.39 19.11
CA LYS A 21 4.04 -5.35 20.22
C LYS A 21 4.62 -6.66 19.73
N GLN A 22 5.57 -7.20 20.48
CA GLN A 22 6.24 -8.46 20.18
C GLN A 22 5.92 -9.45 21.29
N MET A 23 5.56 -10.69 20.93
CA MET A 23 5.17 -11.69 21.90
C MET A 23 5.51 -13.10 21.43
N VAL A 24 5.68 -13.99 22.41
CA VAL A 24 5.72 -15.43 22.18
C VAL A 24 4.29 -15.95 22.31
N VAL A 25 3.87 -16.74 21.33
CA VAL A 25 2.51 -17.30 21.26
C VAL A 25 2.59 -18.80 21.47
N GLU A 26 1.82 -19.30 22.42
CA GLU A 26 1.57 -20.72 22.61
C GLU A 26 0.13 -21.04 22.21
N VAL A 27 -0.02 -21.98 21.29
CA VAL A 27 -1.31 -22.44 20.80
C VAL A 27 -1.56 -23.83 21.37
N LEU A 28 -2.67 -23.99 22.07
CA LEU A 28 -3.17 -25.26 22.58
C LEU A 28 -4.26 -25.76 21.61
N HIS A 29 -4.06 -26.95 21.07
CA HIS A 29 -4.96 -27.57 20.08
C HIS A 29 -5.03 -29.10 20.30
N PRO A 30 -5.66 -29.55 21.41
CA PRO A 30 -5.76 -30.99 21.70
C PRO A 30 -6.52 -31.73 20.59
N GLY A 31 -6.04 -32.91 20.19
CA GLY A 31 -6.70 -33.74 19.18
C GLY A 31 -6.68 -33.21 17.74
N ARG A 32 -6.18 -31.99 17.51
CA ARG A 32 -6.10 -31.36 16.19
C ARG A 32 -4.65 -31.25 15.72
N ALA A 33 -4.45 -31.35 14.42
CA ALA A 33 -3.19 -31.03 13.76
C ALA A 33 -2.79 -29.55 13.97
N THR A 34 -1.59 -29.20 13.51
CA THR A 34 -1.07 -27.83 13.63
C THR A 34 -2.03 -26.81 13.00
N VAL A 35 -2.47 -25.85 13.82
CA VAL A 35 -3.45 -24.83 13.43
C VAL A 35 -2.86 -23.93 12.32
N PRO A 36 -3.63 -23.60 11.26
CA PRO A 36 -3.16 -22.71 10.22
C PRO A 36 -2.94 -21.29 10.76
N LYS A 37 -2.00 -20.58 10.14
CA LYS A 37 -1.61 -19.22 10.57
C LYS A 37 -2.72 -18.19 10.39
N THR A 38 -3.66 -18.43 9.48
CA THR A 38 -4.84 -17.59 9.25
C THR A 38 -5.75 -17.56 10.48
N GLU A 39 -6.09 -18.73 11.03
CA GLU A 39 -6.88 -18.83 12.26
C GLU A 39 -6.16 -18.22 13.47
N ILE A 40 -4.85 -18.45 13.59
CA ILE A 40 -4.04 -17.87 14.67
C ILE A 40 -4.04 -16.35 14.59
N ARG A 41 -3.90 -15.80 13.37
CA ARG A 41 -3.93 -14.36 13.10
C ARG A 41 -5.26 -13.75 13.56
N GLU A 42 -6.38 -14.36 13.18
CA GLU A 42 -7.72 -13.88 13.56
C GLU A 42 -7.96 -13.92 15.07
N LYS A 43 -7.52 -14.98 15.75
CA LYS A 43 -7.68 -15.08 17.20
C LYS A 43 -6.82 -14.05 17.95
N ILE A 44 -5.60 -13.79 17.50
CA ILE A 44 -4.74 -12.74 18.08
C ILE A 44 -5.35 -11.36 17.81
N ALA A 45 -5.86 -11.13 16.61
CA ALA A 45 -6.53 -9.89 16.22
C ALA A 45 -7.74 -9.61 17.13
N LYS A 46 -8.59 -10.63 17.39
CA LYS A 46 -9.70 -10.54 18.33
C LYS A 46 -9.23 -10.25 19.76
N MET A 47 -8.18 -10.92 20.23
CA MET A 47 -7.65 -10.75 21.60
C MET A 47 -7.13 -9.33 21.86
N TYR A 48 -6.44 -8.74 20.89
CA TYR A 48 -5.84 -7.40 21.02
C TYR A 48 -6.70 -6.29 20.42
N LYS A 49 -7.92 -6.60 19.94
CA LYS A 49 -8.84 -5.65 19.31
C LYS A 49 -8.22 -4.92 18.11
N THR A 50 -7.46 -5.64 17.30
CA THR A 50 -6.81 -5.11 16.08
C THR A 50 -7.37 -5.80 14.84
N THR A 51 -7.10 -5.24 13.67
CA THR A 51 -7.37 -5.93 12.40
C THR A 51 -6.35 -7.05 12.16
N PRO A 52 -6.74 -8.14 11.48
CA PRO A 52 -5.85 -9.28 11.23
C PRO A 52 -4.66 -8.93 10.33
N ASP A 53 -4.80 -7.94 9.46
CA ASP A 53 -3.78 -7.55 8.48
C ASP A 53 -2.49 -7.03 9.13
N VAL A 54 -2.62 -6.47 10.33
CA VAL A 54 -1.53 -5.87 11.11
C VAL A 54 -0.77 -6.92 11.94
N VAL A 55 -1.35 -8.13 12.08
CA VAL A 55 -0.80 -9.23 12.86
C VAL A 55 0.04 -10.17 11.99
N ILE A 56 1.31 -10.32 12.33
CA ILE A 56 2.28 -11.15 11.61
C ILE A 56 2.73 -12.33 12.48
N PRO A 57 2.07 -13.50 12.35
CA PRO A 57 2.47 -14.72 13.04
C PRO A 57 3.59 -15.46 12.27
N PHE A 58 4.67 -15.86 12.94
CA PHE A 58 5.77 -16.60 12.33
C PHE A 58 6.46 -17.61 13.28
N GLY A 59 7.24 -18.54 12.70
CA GLY A 59 8.12 -19.43 13.46
C GLY A 59 7.39 -20.43 14.37
N PHE A 60 6.24 -20.95 13.94
CA PHE A 60 5.51 -21.97 14.72
C PHE A 60 6.21 -23.32 14.64
N GLN A 61 6.45 -23.91 15.81
CA GLN A 61 7.02 -25.23 16.02
C GLN A 61 6.13 -26.01 17.00
N SER A 62 5.67 -27.18 16.56
CA SER A 62 4.85 -28.07 17.38
C SER A 62 5.74 -28.84 18.37
N ALA A 63 5.26 -29.01 19.59
CA ALA A 63 5.94 -29.83 20.59
C ALA A 63 5.82 -31.32 20.24
N ILE A 64 6.80 -32.11 20.70
CA ILE A 64 6.75 -33.58 20.60
C ILE A 64 5.53 -34.08 21.38
N GLY A 65 4.78 -35.01 20.78
CA GLY A 65 3.50 -35.49 21.32
C GLY A 65 2.28 -34.62 20.96
N GLY A 66 2.47 -33.51 20.22
CA GLY A 66 1.37 -32.71 19.70
C GLY A 66 0.63 -31.86 20.75
N GLY A 67 -0.54 -31.34 20.39
CA GLY A 67 -1.42 -30.57 21.28
C GLY A 67 -0.94 -29.17 21.69
N LYS A 68 0.36 -28.88 21.59
CA LYS A 68 0.96 -27.58 21.89
C LYS A 68 1.89 -27.14 20.76
N THR A 69 1.75 -25.90 20.32
CA THR A 69 2.64 -25.27 19.34
C THR A 69 3.14 -23.95 19.87
N LYS A 70 4.44 -23.69 19.77
CA LYS A 70 5.08 -22.42 20.16
C LYS A 70 5.43 -21.63 18.92
N GLY A 71 5.25 -20.32 18.93
CA GLY A 71 5.62 -19.44 17.84
C GLY A 71 5.78 -18.00 18.30
N PHE A 72 5.96 -17.10 17.34
CA PHE A 72 6.08 -15.68 17.59
C PHE A 72 4.97 -14.93 16.86
N ALA A 73 4.53 -13.83 17.45
CA ALA A 73 3.65 -12.89 16.77
C ALA A 73 4.12 -11.46 16.97
N LEU A 74 3.96 -10.67 15.92
CA LEU A 74 4.16 -9.23 15.91
C LEU A 74 2.82 -8.58 15.62
N VAL A 75 2.45 -7.59 16.42
CA VAL A 75 1.26 -6.77 16.21
C VAL A 75 1.76 -5.34 16.03
N TYR A 76 1.69 -4.83 14.82
CA TYR A 76 2.02 -3.42 14.54
C TYR A 76 0.88 -2.50 14.98
N ASP A 77 1.15 -1.19 15.05
CA ASP A 77 0.09 -0.20 15.28
C ASP A 77 -0.65 0.13 13.97
N THR A 78 0.07 0.21 12.84
CA THR A 78 -0.50 0.47 11.50
C THR A 78 0.13 -0.44 10.43
N LEU A 79 -0.56 -0.57 9.29
CA LEU A 79 -0.08 -1.36 8.14
C LEU A 79 1.16 -0.75 7.46
N ASP A 80 1.31 0.56 7.51
CA ASP A 80 2.44 1.24 6.88
C ASP A 80 3.75 0.96 7.61
N TYR A 81 3.71 0.93 8.95
CA TYR A 81 4.85 0.50 9.75
C TYR A 81 5.21 -0.97 9.48
N ALA A 82 4.20 -1.85 9.33
CA ALA A 82 4.44 -3.23 8.95
C ALA A 82 5.17 -3.36 7.60
N LYS A 83 4.77 -2.60 6.59
CA LYS A 83 5.44 -2.59 5.27
C LYS A 83 6.87 -2.04 5.33
N LYS A 84 7.15 -1.08 6.22
CA LYS A 84 8.45 -0.42 6.35
C LYS A 84 9.48 -1.31 7.05
N PHE A 85 9.11 -1.93 8.17
CA PHE A 85 10.05 -2.63 9.06
C PHE A 85 10.11 -4.14 8.83
N GLU A 86 9.04 -4.75 8.30
CA GLU A 86 8.98 -6.21 8.19
C GLU A 86 9.84 -6.71 7.01
N PRO A 87 10.55 -7.84 7.18
CA PRO A 87 11.23 -8.48 6.06
C PRO A 87 10.27 -8.82 4.92
N LYS A 88 10.65 -8.44 3.69
CA LYS A 88 9.81 -8.58 2.48
C LYS A 88 9.26 -9.99 2.26
N PHE A 89 10.00 -11.03 2.60
CA PHE A 89 9.55 -12.42 2.42
C PHE A 89 8.34 -12.79 3.29
N ARG A 90 8.13 -12.11 4.42
CA ARG A 90 6.94 -12.31 5.27
C ARG A 90 5.74 -11.59 4.69
N LEU A 91 5.93 -10.35 4.21
CA LEU A 91 4.90 -9.57 3.53
C LEU A 91 4.36 -10.32 2.29
N ILE A 92 5.25 -10.93 1.49
CA ILE A 92 4.87 -11.74 0.33
C ILE A 92 4.02 -12.95 0.75
N ARG A 93 4.40 -13.64 1.84
CA ARG A 93 3.61 -14.78 2.36
C ARG A 93 2.23 -14.37 2.87
N MET A 94 2.05 -13.12 3.28
CA MET A 94 0.73 -12.60 3.69
C MET A 94 -0.08 -12.01 2.52
N GLY A 95 0.50 -11.90 1.33
CA GLY A 95 -0.15 -11.26 0.18
C GLY A 95 -0.09 -9.72 0.18
N LEU A 96 0.65 -9.11 1.10
CA LEU A 96 0.77 -7.64 1.21
C LEU A 96 1.78 -7.01 0.24
N ALA A 97 2.63 -7.82 -0.37
CA ALA A 97 3.66 -7.37 -1.31
C ALA A 97 3.87 -8.41 -2.42
N THR A 98 4.10 -7.93 -3.63
CA THR A 98 4.45 -8.80 -4.76
C THR A 98 5.91 -9.22 -4.70
N LYS A 99 6.18 -10.45 -5.15
CA LYS A 99 7.54 -10.95 -5.24
C LYS A 99 8.27 -10.23 -6.37
N VAL A 100 9.41 -9.63 -6.05
CA VAL A 100 10.30 -9.10 -7.09
C VAL A 100 11.04 -10.27 -7.74
N ASP A 101 10.70 -10.57 -8.99
CA ASP A 101 11.37 -11.60 -9.77
C ASP A 101 12.79 -11.14 -10.12
N ARG A 102 13.73 -11.61 -9.31
CA ARG A 102 15.16 -11.46 -9.56
C ARG A 102 15.67 -12.76 -10.16
N GLY A 103 16.35 -12.66 -11.32
CA GLY A 103 17.04 -13.79 -11.90
C GLY A 103 18.02 -14.45 -10.91
N GLY A 104 18.32 -15.73 -11.16
CA GLY A 104 19.18 -16.53 -10.28
C GLY A 104 20.51 -15.87 -9.96
N ARG A 105 21.13 -16.21 -8.82
CA ARG A 105 22.40 -15.61 -8.37
C ARG A 105 23.48 -15.74 -9.44
N LYS A 106 23.53 -16.87 -10.16
CA LYS A 106 24.43 -17.14 -11.30
C LYS A 106 24.22 -16.13 -12.44
N GLN A 107 23.00 -16.03 -12.97
CA GLN A 107 22.65 -15.10 -14.05
C GLN A 107 22.99 -13.63 -13.71
N ARG A 108 22.75 -13.21 -12.46
CA ARG A 108 23.10 -11.86 -12.00
C ARG A 108 24.61 -11.64 -11.92
N LYS A 109 25.38 -12.62 -11.46
CA LYS A 109 26.86 -12.56 -11.44
C LYS A 109 27.43 -12.52 -12.85
N GLU A 110 26.94 -13.36 -13.75
CA GLU A 110 27.34 -13.36 -15.16
C GLU A 110 26.99 -12.06 -15.87
N ARG A 111 25.80 -11.50 -15.63
CA ARG A 111 25.42 -10.16 -16.14
C ARG A 111 26.37 -9.08 -15.63
N ARG A 112 26.69 -9.09 -14.33
CA ARG A 112 27.64 -8.15 -13.72
C ARG A 112 29.04 -8.29 -14.33
N ASN A 113 29.53 -9.52 -14.53
CA ASN A 113 30.84 -9.76 -15.13
C ASN A 113 30.89 -9.31 -16.59
N ARG A 114 29.81 -9.49 -17.38
CA ARG A 114 29.70 -8.93 -18.74
C ARG A 114 29.69 -7.39 -18.73
N GLN A 115 28.95 -6.77 -17.81
CA GLN A 115 28.89 -5.31 -17.67
C GLN A 115 30.23 -4.68 -17.24
N LYS A 116 31.06 -5.41 -16.49
CA LYS A 116 32.40 -4.95 -16.12
C LYS A 116 33.34 -4.78 -17.33
N LYS A 117 33.12 -5.53 -18.42
CA LYS A 117 33.96 -5.48 -19.64
C LYS A 117 33.73 -4.22 -20.49
N VAL A 118 32.63 -3.50 -20.28
CA VAL A 118 32.25 -2.32 -21.08
C VAL A 118 32.17 -1.06 -20.21
N ARG A 119 32.45 0.10 -20.79
CA ARG A 119 32.43 1.42 -20.10
C ARG A 119 31.32 2.32 -20.64
N GLY A 120 30.87 3.28 -19.83
CA GLY A 120 29.88 4.29 -20.20
C GLY A 120 28.52 3.70 -20.63
N ILE A 121 27.90 4.35 -21.61
CA ILE A 121 26.55 4.05 -22.13
C ILE A 121 26.44 2.59 -22.62
N LYS A 122 27.55 1.98 -23.05
CA LYS A 122 27.61 0.58 -23.51
C LYS A 122 27.26 -0.47 -22.43
N LYS A 123 27.14 -0.09 -21.14
CA LYS A 123 26.67 -1.01 -20.07
C LYS A 123 25.18 -1.33 -20.17
N ALA A 124 24.37 -0.41 -20.69
CA ALA A 124 22.92 -0.58 -20.82
C ALA A 124 22.57 -1.68 -21.84
N THR A 125 23.29 -1.74 -22.96
CA THR A 125 23.06 -2.73 -24.03
C THR A 125 23.36 -4.17 -23.57
N VAL A 126 24.37 -4.35 -22.73
CA VAL A 126 24.74 -5.67 -22.15
C VAL A 126 23.73 -6.15 -21.08
N SER A 127 22.92 -5.23 -20.54
CA SER A 127 21.91 -5.55 -19.53
C SER A 127 20.60 -6.09 -20.12
N ALA A 128 20.26 -5.66 -21.33
CA ALA A 128 19.13 -6.16 -22.10
C ALA A 128 19.55 -7.48 -22.78
N GLY A 129 19.13 -8.61 -22.20
CA GLY A 129 19.15 -9.85 -22.98
C GLY A 129 18.33 -9.64 -24.25
N LYS A 130 18.86 -9.99 -25.43
CA LYS A 130 18.07 -9.98 -26.67
C LYS A 130 16.77 -10.73 -26.40
N LYS A 131 15.61 -10.08 -26.53
CA LYS A 131 14.31 -10.76 -26.55
C LYS A 131 14.30 -11.66 -27.77
N VAL A 132 14.55 -12.95 -27.57
CA VAL A 132 14.31 -13.95 -28.61
C VAL A 132 12.80 -14.01 -28.79
N LYS A 133 12.29 -13.45 -29.88
CA LYS A 133 10.91 -13.69 -30.32
C LYS A 133 10.85 -15.16 -30.71
N PHE A 134 10.21 -15.99 -29.88
CA PHE A 134 9.86 -17.36 -30.27
C PHE A 134 8.80 -17.25 -31.38
N PHE A 135 9.24 -17.33 -32.63
CA PHE A 135 8.33 -17.70 -33.72
C PHE A 135 8.05 -19.19 -33.54
N ALA A 136 6.85 -19.52 -33.07
CA ALA A 136 6.38 -20.90 -33.08
C ALA A 136 6.23 -21.35 -34.54
N TRP A 137 7.13 -22.20 -35.01
CA TRP A 137 6.91 -23.00 -36.20
C TRP A 137 5.99 -24.17 -35.83
N PRO A 138 4.89 -24.42 -36.54
CA PRO A 138 4.10 -25.62 -36.32
C PRO A 138 4.91 -26.84 -36.77
N CYS A 139 5.04 -27.83 -35.88
CA CYS A 139 5.59 -29.15 -36.19
C CYS A 139 4.84 -29.75 -37.37
N ARG A 140 5.59 -30.08 -38.42
CA ARG A 140 5.15 -30.91 -39.54
C ARG A 140 5.45 -32.34 -39.12
N ASP A 141 4.49 -33.00 -38.49
CA ASP A 141 4.63 -34.37 -38.05
C ASP A 141 4.71 -35.33 -39.23
N TYR A 142 5.82 -36.06 -39.26
CA TYR A 142 6.01 -37.31 -39.97
C TYR A 142 5.04 -38.36 -39.39
N VAL A 143 4.22 -38.99 -40.21
CA VAL A 143 3.66 -40.31 -39.89
C VAL A 143 3.94 -41.27 -41.03
N LEU A 144 4.51 -42.39 -40.61
CA LEU A 144 4.98 -43.53 -41.36
C LEU A 144 3.94 -44.13 -42.31
N GLN A 145 4.52 -44.65 -43.39
CA GLN A 145 3.99 -45.60 -44.35
C GLN A 145 3.52 -46.90 -43.67
N CYS A 146 2.32 -47.39 -44.01
CA CYS A 146 1.89 -48.78 -43.82
C CYS A 146 0.96 -49.20 -44.97
N ARG A 147 1.24 -50.37 -45.55
CA ARG A 147 0.60 -50.95 -46.75
C ARG A 147 -0.75 -51.61 -46.43
N HIS A 148 -1.74 -51.29 -47.28
CA HIS A 148 -2.75 -52.19 -47.89
C HIS A 148 -3.98 -52.67 -47.08
N PRO A 149 -5.08 -53.05 -47.79
CA PRO A 149 -6.41 -52.47 -47.60
C PRO A 149 -7.40 -53.43 -46.93
N THR A 150 -8.42 -52.90 -46.25
CA THR A 150 -9.79 -53.45 -46.25
C THR A 150 -10.76 -52.53 -45.49
N ARG A 151 -11.95 -52.38 -46.07
CA ARG A 151 -13.15 -51.69 -45.58
C ARG A 151 -13.32 -51.73 -44.05
N ARG A 152 -13.15 -50.60 -43.35
CA ARG A 152 -13.89 -50.24 -42.10
C ARG A 152 -13.48 -48.90 -41.46
N TYR A 153 -13.30 -47.82 -42.22
CA TYR A 153 -12.97 -46.52 -41.60
C TYR A 153 -13.71 -45.36 -42.29
N CYS A 154 -15.02 -45.24 -42.03
CA CYS A 154 -15.79 -44.04 -42.34
C CYS A 154 -16.48 -43.39 -41.12
N LYS A 155 -16.53 -44.04 -39.95
CA LYS A 155 -17.18 -43.47 -38.74
C LYS A 155 -16.26 -42.70 -37.79
N VAL A 156 -14.93 -42.78 -37.96
CA VAL A 156 -13.97 -42.11 -37.06
C VAL A 156 -13.69 -40.65 -37.47
N PHE A 157 -13.93 -40.30 -38.73
CA PHE A 157 -13.71 -38.94 -39.26
C PHE A 157 -14.84 -37.97 -38.87
N GLU A 158 -16.09 -38.44 -38.77
CA GLU A 158 -17.22 -37.61 -38.29
C GLU A 158 -17.20 -37.37 -36.78
N MET A 159 -16.79 -38.37 -35.98
CA MET A 159 -16.69 -38.20 -34.52
C MET A 159 -15.59 -37.19 -34.11
N THR A 160 -14.48 -37.12 -34.84
CA THR A 160 -13.40 -36.16 -34.54
C THR A 160 -13.78 -34.72 -34.92
N LEU A 161 -14.61 -34.54 -35.96
CA LEU A 161 -15.20 -33.26 -36.33
C LEU A 161 -16.23 -32.78 -35.30
N MET A 162 -17.11 -33.66 -34.82
CA MET A 162 -18.06 -33.33 -33.75
C MET A 162 -17.38 -32.96 -32.43
N ILE A 163 -16.33 -33.68 -32.04
CA ILE A 163 -15.55 -33.35 -30.82
C ILE A 163 -14.84 -32.00 -30.97
N LYS A 164 -14.25 -31.70 -32.14
CA LYS A 164 -13.65 -30.38 -32.41
C LYS A 164 -14.68 -29.25 -32.40
N LEU A 165 -15.88 -29.49 -32.93
CA LEU A 165 -16.98 -28.50 -32.92
C LEU A 165 -17.47 -28.22 -31.50
N LEU A 166 -17.63 -29.26 -30.67
CA LEU A 166 -18.01 -29.13 -29.26
C LEU A 166 -16.95 -28.40 -28.43
N LEU A 167 -15.67 -28.68 -28.67
CA LEU A 167 -14.57 -27.96 -28.03
C LEU A 167 -14.54 -26.47 -28.44
N LEU A 168 -14.76 -26.16 -29.72
CA LEU A 168 -14.86 -24.78 -30.20
C LEU A 168 -16.06 -24.03 -29.60
N PHE A 169 -17.21 -24.68 -29.44
CA PHE A 169 -18.38 -24.07 -28.78
C PHE A 169 -18.11 -23.78 -27.29
N ALA A 170 -17.49 -24.74 -26.58
CA ALA A 170 -17.11 -24.55 -25.18
C ALA A 170 -16.10 -23.39 -24.99
N ASP A 171 -15.16 -23.22 -25.93
CA ASP A 171 -14.22 -22.12 -25.93
C ASP A 171 -14.92 -20.76 -26.18
N ILE A 172 -15.89 -20.71 -27.10
CA ILE A 172 -16.69 -19.50 -27.37
C ILE A 172 -17.49 -19.08 -26.14
N ASP A 173 -18.13 -20.03 -25.45
CA ASP A 173 -18.92 -19.71 -24.26
C ASP A 173 -18.02 -19.27 -23.09
N ARG A 174 -16.83 -19.86 -22.96
CA ARG A 174 -15.81 -19.39 -22.01
C ARG A 174 -15.35 -17.96 -22.31
N LEU A 175 -15.16 -17.61 -23.58
CA LEU A 175 -14.79 -16.26 -24.01
C LEU A 175 -15.91 -15.24 -23.74
N LYS A 176 -17.18 -15.62 -23.93
CA LYS A 176 -18.33 -14.76 -23.58
C LYS A 176 -18.41 -14.53 -22.07
N GLU A 177 -18.17 -15.56 -21.26
CA GLU A 177 -18.14 -15.43 -19.79
C GLU A 177 -17.03 -14.48 -19.35
N GLN A 178 -15.83 -14.62 -19.92
CA GLN A 178 -14.72 -13.70 -19.68
C GLN A 178 -15.09 -12.26 -20.04
N LYS A 179 -15.68 -12.02 -21.22
CA LYS A 179 -16.14 -10.69 -21.64
C LYS A 179 -17.12 -10.08 -20.63
N ARG A 180 -18.12 -10.85 -20.16
CA ARG A 180 -19.07 -10.39 -19.14
C ARG A 180 -18.40 -10.00 -17.83
N THR A 181 -17.41 -10.77 -17.38
CA THR A 181 -16.66 -10.43 -16.15
C THR A 181 -15.85 -9.16 -16.32
N THR A 182 -15.20 -8.97 -17.48
CA THR A 182 -14.46 -7.74 -17.76
C THR A 182 -15.36 -6.52 -17.89
N GLU A 183 -16.54 -6.66 -18.51
CA GLU A 183 -17.53 -5.58 -18.61
C GLU A 183 -18.06 -5.15 -17.24
N LYS A 184 -18.31 -6.10 -16.34
CA LYS A 184 -18.66 -5.80 -14.94
C LYS A 184 -17.54 -5.04 -14.22
N CYS A 185 -16.30 -5.51 -14.33
CA CYS A 185 -15.15 -4.81 -13.74
C CYS A 185 -15.00 -3.38 -14.29
N ILE A 186 -15.24 -3.15 -15.58
CA ILE A 186 -15.19 -1.81 -16.17
C ILE A 186 -16.31 -0.94 -15.59
N SER A 187 -17.54 -1.45 -15.53
CA SER A 187 -18.67 -0.71 -14.95
C SER A 187 -18.45 -0.33 -13.49
N ASP A 188 -17.86 -1.23 -12.69
CA ASP A 188 -17.56 -0.94 -11.29
C ASP A 188 -16.47 0.12 -11.16
N LEU A 189 -15.42 0.06 -12.00
CA LEU A 189 -14.37 1.08 -12.05
C LEU A 189 -14.89 2.45 -12.52
N GLU A 190 -15.86 2.49 -13.43
CA GLU A 190 -16.50 3.73 -13.88
C GLU A 190 -17.31 4.39 -12.76
N LYS A 191 -18.02 3.60 -11.94
CA LYS A 191 -18.72 4.11 -10.74
C LYS A 191 -17.73 4.60 -9.68
N ASP A 192 -16.66 3.85 -9.43
CA ASP A 192 -15.63 4.28 -8.50
C ASP A 192 -14.99 5.61 -8.96
N ARG A 193 -14.75 5.75 -10.27
CA ARG A 193 -14.28 7.00 -10.85
C ARG A 193 -15.26 8.16 -10.62
N SER A 194 -16.56 7.97 -10.89
CA SER A 194 -17.55 9.05 -10.72
C SER A 194 -17.67 9.49 -9.27
N THR A 195 -17.68 8.55 -8.32
CA THR A 195 -17.71 8.88 -6.88
C THR A 195 -16.45 9.62 -6.42
N LEU A 196 -15.27 9.31 -7.00
CA LEU A 196 -14.04 10.05 -6.71
C LEU A 196 -14.08 11.47 -7.29
N GLU A 197 -14.63 11.65 -8.49
CA GLU A 197 -14.83 12.96 -9.10
C GLU A 197 -15.76 13.84 -8.24
N GLU A 198 -16.88 13.30 -7.75
CA GLU A 198 -17.78 14.00 -6.82
C GLU A 198 -17.08 14.43 -5.52
N ARG A 199 -16.26 13.56 -4.93
CA ARG A 199 -15.48 13.90 -3.72
C ARG A 199 -14.45 14.99 -3.98
N ILE A 200 -13.84 15.03 -5.16
CA ILE A 200 -12.91 16.10 -5.55
C ILE A 200 -13.67 17.42 -5.65
N GLU A 201 -14.86 17.44 -6.24
CA GLU A 201 -15.68 18.65 -6.32
C GLU A 201 -16.13 19.14 -4.94
N GLU A 202 -16.55 18.23 -4.05
CA GLU A 202 -16.88 18.58 -2.66
C GLU A 202 -15.69 19.23 -1.94
N MET A 203 -14.48 18.66 -2.10
CA MET A 203 -13.27 19.21 -1.51
C MET A 203 -12.88 20.57 -2.10
N ARG A 204 -13.13 20.79 -3.40
CA ARG A 204 -12.93 22.10 -4.04
C ARG A 204 -13.88 23.15 -3.48
N ARG A 205 -15.18 22.83 -3.35
CA ARG A 205 -16.16 23.74 -2.73
C ARG A 205 -15.77 24.13 -1.31
N ARG A 206 -15.36 23.15 -0.49
CA ARG A 206 -14.87 23.42 0.88
C ARG A 206 -13.64 24.31 0.90
N LYS A 207 -12.73 24.16 -0.08
CA LYS A 207 -11.56 25.03 -0.20
C LYS A 207 -11.99 26.46 -0.50
N ASP A 208 -12.88 26.65 -1.48
CA ASP A 208 -13.36 27.98 -1.86
C ASP A 208 -14.09 28.67 -0.68
N GLU A 209 -14.91 27.93 0.09
CA GLU A 209 -15.53 28.44 1.33
C GLU A 209 -14.49 28.87 2.38
N LEU A 210 -13.38 28.14 2.51
CA LEU A 210 -12.31 28.49 3.45
C LEU A 210 -11.51 29.71 2.97
N ASP A 211 -11.25 29.81 1.67
CA ASP A 211 -10.57 30.95 1.05
C ASP A 211 -11.40 32.24 1.23
N ASP A 212 -12.73 32.16 1.08
CA ASP A 212 -13.64 33.29 1.36
C ASP A 212 -13.64 33.69 2.84
N ARG A 213 -13.69 32.72 3.76
CA ARG A 213 -13.60 32.99 5.21
C ARG A 213 -12.28 33.65 5.57
N LEU A 214 -11.18 33.14 5.04
CA LEU A 214 -9.85 33.73 5.23
C LEU A 214 -9.84 35.17 4.72
N ARG A 215 -10.40 35.43 3.55
CA ARG A 215 -10.47 36.78 2.98
C ARG A 215 -11.19 37.75 3.93
N VAL A 216 -12.35 37.38 4.46
CA VAL A 216 -13.12 38.22 5.39
C VAL A 216 -12.31 38.53 6.66
N GLU A 217 -11.60 37.53 7.21
CA GLU A 217 -10.75 37.75 8.39
C GLU A 217 -9.54 38.63 8.10
N HIS A 218 -8.92 38.53 6.92
CA HIS A 218 -7.86 39.46 6.51
C HIS A 218 -8.38 40.90 6.39
N GLU A 219 -9.57 41.09 5.82
CA GLU A 219 -10.20 42.42 5.75
C GLU A 219 -10.51 42.97 7.14
N ARG A 220 -10.93 42.11 8.09
CA ARG A 220 -11.16 42.48 9.49
C ARG A 220 -9.86 42.89 10.19
N LEU A 221 -8.79 42.13 10.00
CA LEU A 221 -7.47 42.42 10.55
C LEU A 221 -6.96 43.77 10.05
N GLN A 222 -7.04 44.04 8.74
CA GLN A 222 -6.64 45.32 8.16
C GLN A 222 -7.41 46.51 8.74
N ARG A 223 -8.70 46.34 9.04
CA ARG A 223 -9.49 47.39 9.71
C ARG A 223 -8.96 47.65 11.12
N GLN A 224 -8.68 46.59 11.88
CA GLN A 224 -8.12 46.71 13.23
C GLN A 224 -6.74 47.37 13.21
N GLU A 225 -5.86 46.99 12.29
CA GLU A 225 -4.54 47.61 12.11
C GLU A 225 -4.64 49.12 11.86
N ARG A 226 -5.57 49.55 10.99
CA ARG A 226 -5.80 50.98 10.74
C ARG A 226 -6.26 51.71 12.00
N THR A 227 -7.18 51.12 12.77
CA THR A 227 -7.65 51.72 14.03
C THR A 227 -6.55 51.80 15.08
N ILE A 228 -5.75 50.73 15.23
CA ILE A 228 -4.61 50.72 16.14
C ILE A 228 -3.61 51.79 15.72
N HIS A 229 -3.27 51.88 14.44
CA HIS A 229 -2.34 52.88 13.93
C HIS A 229 -2.82 54.33 14.19
N GLN A 230 -4.11 54.60 14.01
CA GLN A 230 -4.68 55.89 14.39
C GLN A 230 -4.56 56.16 15.89
N GLY A 231 -4.79 55.13 16.73
CA GLY A 231 -4.55 55.18 18.17
C GLY A 231 -3.10 55.50 18.53
N GLU A 232 -2.13 54.84 17.88
CA GLU A 232 -0.70 55.08 18.09
C GLU A 232 -0.29 56.50 17.71
N VAL A 233 -0.78 57.00 16.57
CA VAL A 233 -0.49 58.37 16.10
C VAL A 233 -1.08 59.41 17.05
N THR A 234 -2.30 59.21 17.54
CA THR A 234 -2.93 60.13 18.50
C THR A 234 -2.20 60.11 19.84
N TYR A 235 -1.80 58.93 20.33
CA TYR A 235 -0.97 58.79 21.53
C TYR A 235 0.38 59.49 21.39
N ALA A 236 1.06 59.33 20.25
CA ALA A 236 2.34 60.01 19.97
C ALA A 236 2.21 61.54 20.03
N LYS A 237 1.16 62.12 19.43
CA LYS A 237 0.90 63.56 19.49
C LYS A 237 0.64 64.06 20.92
N LEU A 238 -0.12 63.31 21.71
CA LEU A 238 -0.36 63.64 23.12
C LEU A 238 0.95 63.59 23.91
N LEU A 239 1.80 62.59 23.67
CA LEU A 239 3.10 62.48 24.32
C LEU A 239 4.00 63.69 24.00
N GLU A 240 4.09 64.09 22.73
CA GLU A 240 4.84 65.29 22.30
C GLU A 240 4.31 66.57 22.95
N SER A 241 2.99 66.73 23.05
CA SER A 241 2.37 67.87 23.74
C SER A 241 2.66 67.88 25.25
N SER A 242 2.72 66.70 25.89
CA SER A 242 3.07 66.58 27.30
C SER A 242 4.54 66.90 27.56
N GLN A 243 5.44 66.46 26.66
CA GLN A 243 6.86 66.75 26.75
C GLN A 243 7.14 68.25 26.56
N SER A 244 6.48 68.89 25.58
CA SER A 244 6.64 70.33 25.38
C SER A 244 6.14 71.16 26.57
N LEU A 245 5.05 70.74 27.23
CA LEU A 245 4.57 71.35 28.48
C LEU A 245 5.58 71.17 29.62
N VAL A 246 6.16 69.97 29.78
CA VAL A 246 7.19 69.69 30.79
C VAL A 246 8.44 70.55 30.53
N ASP A 247 8.86 70.68 29.27
CA ASP A 247 10.02 71.49 28.89
C ASP A 247 9.76 72.98 29.11
N PHE A 248 8.54 73.46 28.85
CA PHE A 248 8.11 74.81 29.20
C PHE A 248 8.20 75.07 30.71
N MET A 249 7.64 74.17 31.53
CA MET A 249 7.70 74.27 32.99
C MET A 249 9.14 74.23 33.53
N ARG A 250 10.00 73.39 32.93
CA ARG A 250 11.44 73.34 33.27
C ARG A 250 12.15 74.67 32.97
N LYS A 251 11.80 75.32 31.86
CA LYS A 251 12.38 76.60 31.46
C LYS A 251 11.96 77.74 32.39
N GLU A 252 10.67 77.86 32.70
CA GLU A 252 10.13 78.82 33.67
C GLU A 252 10.80 78.68 35.06
N TYR A 253 10.97 77.44 35.53
CA TYR A 253 11.68 77.17 36.80
C TYR A 253 13.16 77.61 36.76
N GLN A 254 13.84 77.47 35.62
CA GLN A 254 15.23 77.92 35.48
C GLN A 254 15.33 79.44 35.39
N ASP A 255 14.39 80.11 34.73
CA ASP A 255 14.37 81.56 34.57
C ASP A 255 14.04 82.26 35.89
N THR A 256 13.08 81.74 36.67
CA THR A 256 12.78 82.22 38.04
C THR A 256 13.91 81.98 39.03
N ARG A 257 14.72 80.92 38.85
CA ARG A 257 15.92 80.68 39.67
C ARG A 257 17.10 81.59 39.33
N ARG A 258 17.10 82.23 38.14
CA ARG A 258 18.16 83.12 37.66
C ARG A 258 17.94 84.60 38.00
N GLN A 259 16.72 84.99 38.35
CA GLN A 259 16.39 86.30 38.93
C GLN A 259 16.66 86.30 40.44
#